data_AF-A0A078BAK8-F1
#
_entry.id   AF-A0A078BAK8-F1
#
_cell.length_a   1.000
_cell.length_b   1.000
_cell.length_c   1.000
_cell.angle_alpha   90.00
_cell.angle_beta   90.00
_cell.angle_gamma   90.00
#
_symmetry.space_group_name_H-M   'P 1'
#
loop_
_entity.id
_entity.type
_entity.pdbx_description
1 polymer ?
#
loop_
_entity_poly.entity_id
_entity_poly.type
_entity_poly.pdbx_seq_one_letter_code
_entity_poly.pdbx_strand_id
1 'polypeptide(L)'
;MNNNGQETQGEGATEQQIRELINTPTTLAMARVLENGFKSLDGRISGTYLATPGGDSGEFILGLQIYQEMKLTTNGEVHLTQAKVKNLLREYLSYMKQDRFYMATDDQALSHIQKQLAFIGLDIQNPKVKLQSDILKVISQPENQGDLHLKLLLTQPQSYSINKTLVEYFIQSYYQILWDKTDPIYNKLILDVLAGDHNEQAFVEIKTDLVFLNHMDAVSLIRAQIAKFFTQHASHESTKADTETMFNRMNHMGLAFLELTGSYIAKYLNFYTVNLV
;
A
#
# COMPACT_ATOMS: atom_id res chain seq x y z
N MET A 1 -9.88 3.69 32.14
CA MET A 1 -9.94 5.16 31.95
C MET A 1 -10.47 5.40 30.56
N ASN A 2 -11.66 5.98 30.45
CA ASN A 2 -12.32 6.28 29.19
C ASN A 2 -11.52 7.36 28.46
N ASN A 3 -10.80 6.99 27.41
CA ASN A 3 -10.24 7.94 26.47
C ASN A 3 -11.30 8.17 25.39
N ASN A 4 -12.23 9.08 25.66
CA ASN A 4 -12.96 9.75 24.59
C ASN A 4 -11.92 10.58 23.85
N GLY A 5 -11.41 10.05 22.73
CA GLY A 5 -10.48 10.76 21.87
C GLY A 5 -11.07 12.12 21.54
N GLN A 6 -10.40 13.19 21.97
CA GLN A 6 -10.77 14.54 21.56
C GLN A 6 -10.56 14.61 20.04
N GLU A 7 -11.67 14.76 19.32
CA GLU A 7 -11.70 15.12 17.91
C GLU A 7 -10.86 16.38 17.72
N THR A 8 -9.76 16.28 16.99
CA THR A 8 -8.99 17.45 16.57
C THR A 8 -9.83 18.18 15.52
N GLN A 9 -10.30 19.39 15.86
CA GLN A 9 -10.95 20.30 14.90
C GLN A 9 -9.91 20.75 13.86
N GLY A 10 -9.93 20.12 12.69
CA GLY A 10 -9.27 20.58 11.47
C GLY A 10 -10.21 21.47 10.62
N GLU A 11 -9.63 22.20 9.67
CA GLU A 11 -10.40 22.93 8.66
C GLU A 11 -10.88 21.91 7.61
N GLY A 12 -12.18 21.59 7.59
CA GLY A 12 -12.70 20.54 6.71
C GLY A 12 -14.22 20.36 6.81
N ALA A 13 -14.73 19.30 6.19
CA ALA A 13 -16.15 18.96 6.23
C ALA A 13 -16.61 18.73 7.67
N THR A 14 -17.84 19.17 7.97
CA THR A 14 -18.50 18.96 9.26
C THR A 14 -19.10 17.56 9.36
N GLU A 15 -19.39 17.09 10.58
CA GLU A 15 -20.04 15.79 10.80
C GLU A 15 -21.37 15.66 10.02
N GLN A 16 -22.17 16.74 9.99
CA GLN A 16 -23.43 16.75 9.24
C GLN A 16 -23.20 16.52 7.73
N GLN A 17 -22.20 17.19 7.15
CA GLN A 17 -21.84 17.01 5.73
C GLN A 17 -21.37 15.58 5.45
N ILE A 18 -20.61 14.97 6.36
CA ILE A 18 -20.18 13.57 6.24
C ILE A 18 -21.37 12.61 6.30
N ARG A 19 -22.32 12.83 7.22
CA ARG A 19 -23.54 12.01 7.31
C ARG A 19 -24.42 12.12 6.06
N GLU A 20 -24.56 13.33 5.51
CA GLU A 20 -25.28 13.55 4.26
C GLU A 20 -24.60 12.86 3.05
N LEU A 21 -23.27 12.85 3.01
CA LEU A 21 -22.49 12.16 1.97
C LEU A 21 -22.59 10.63 2.03
N ILE A 22 -22.50 10.06 3.23
CA ILE A 22 -22.63 8.60 3.43
C ILE A 22 -24.08 8.15 3.18
N ASN A 23 -25.05 9.05 3.43
CA ASN A 23 -26.47 8.79 3.26
C ASN A 23 -26.92 7.54 4.03
N THR A 24 -27.64 6.61 3.40
CA THR A 24 -28.12 5.38 4.02
C THR A 24 -27.20 4.20 3.64
N PRO A 25 -26.87 3.30 4.58
CA PRO A 25 -25.94 2.17 4.32
C PRO A 25 -26.34 1.29 3.12
N THR A 26 -27.65 1.21 2.84
CA THR A 26 -28.24 0.48 1.72
C THR A 26 -27.91 1.06 0.35
N THR A 27 -27.40 2.29 0.28
CA THR A 27 -27.00 2.96 -0.97
C THR A 27 -25.50 2.82 -1.28
N LEU A 28 -24.73 2.21 -0.38
CA LEU A 28 -23.31 1.97 -0.58
C LEU A 28 -23.07 0.89 -1.63
N ALA A 29 -22.15 1.15 -2.56
CA ALA A 29 -21.70 0.16 -3.52
C ALA A 29 -20.85 -0.92 -2.81
N MET A 30 -21.23 -2.18 -3.02
CA MET A 30 -20.55 -3.33 -2.41
C MET A 30 -19.43 -3.84 -3.30
N ALA A 31 -18.25 -4.12 -2.72
CA ALA A 31 -17.12 -4.75 -3.41
C ALA A 31 -16.78 -6.11 -2.79
N ARG A 32 -16.43 -7.09 -3.63
CA ARG A 32 -15.94 -8.40 -3.18
C ARG A 32 -14.44 -8.31 -2.91
N VAL A 33 -14.05 -8.48 -1.65
CA VAL A 33 -12.66 -8.26 -1.17
C VAL A 33 -11.62 -9.09 -1.90
N LEU A 34 -11.88 -10.37 -2.18
CA LEU A 34 -10.90 -11.24 -2.83
C LEU A 34 -10.89 -11.11 -4.36
N GLU A 35 -11.88 -10.42 -4.94
CA GLU A 35 -11.96 -10.17 -6.39
C GLU A 35 -11.38 -8.80 -6.76
N ASN A 36 -11.14 -7.92 -5.77
CA ASN A 36 -10.62 -6.58 -5.95
C ASN A 36 -9.31 -6.40 -5.17
N GLY A 37 -8.30 -5.79 -5.79
CA GLY A 37 -7.09 -5.35 -5.07
C GLY A 37 -7.37 -4.12 -4.19
N PHE A 38 -6.40 -3.78 -3.34
CA PHE A 38 -6.46 -2.58 -2.51
C PHE A 38 -5.77 -1.41 -3.20
N LYS A 39 -6.46 -0.27 -3.22
CA LYS A 39 -5.89 1.01 -3.63
C LYS A 39 -5.26 1.75 -2.46
N SER A 40 -4.57 2.84 -2.76
CA SER A 40 -4.05 3.76 -1.74
C SER A 40 -5.18 4.51 -1.02
N LEU A 41 -4.85 5.11 0.12
CA LEU A 41 -5.72 6.04 0.87
C LEU A 41 -5.76 7.45 0.23
N ASP A 42 -5.17 7.64 -0.95
CA ASP A 42 -5.14 8.90 -1.68
C ASP A 42 -6.56 9.33 -2.13
N GLY A 43 -7.01 10.52 -1.73
CA GLY A 43 -8.35 11.02 -2.00
C GLY A 43 -8.56 11.52 -3.44
N ARG A 44 -7.52 11.57 -4.27
CA ARG A 44 -7.64 11.82 -5.72
C ARG A 44 -8.20 10.60 -6.45
N ILE A 45 -8.13 9.43 -5.83
CA ILE A 45 -8.69 8.19 -6.38
C ILE A 45 -10.22 8.27 -6.32
N SER A 46 -10.87 8.02 -7.45
CA SER A 46 -12.34 8.03 -7.55
C SER A 46 -12.92 6.63 -7.76
N GLY A 47 -14.21 6.50 -7.49
CA GLY A 47 -14.98 5.25 -7.65
C GLY A 47 -15.09 4.42 -6.37
N THR A 48 -15.57 3.19 -6.51
CA THR A 48 -15.71 2.25 -5.39
C THR A 48 -14.47 1.39 -5.29
N TYR A 49 -13.76 1.45 -4.17
CA TYR A 49 -12.55 0.68 -3.95
C TYR A 49 -12.35 0.36 -2.46
N LEU A 50 -11.58 -0.69 -2.21
CA LEU A 50 -11.00 -0.96 -0.90
C LEU A 50 -9.64 -0.28 -0.84
N ALA A 51 -9.29 0.26 0.33
CA ALA A 51 -8.07 1.03 0.49
C ALA A 51 -7.28 0.61 1.73
N THR A 52 -5.97 0.65 1.61
CA THR A 52 -4.99 0.50 2.69
C THR A 52 -3.88 1.53 2.47
N PRO A 53 -3.09 1.86 3.50
CA PRO A 53 -1.86 2.64 3.30
C PRO A 53 -1.00 2.01 2.20
N GLY A 54 -0.79 2.72 1.09
CA GLY A 54 -0.01 2.26 -0.06
C GLY A 54 -0.64 1.13 -0.91
N GLY A 55 -1.90 0.77 -0.67
CA GLY A 55 -2.62 -0.28 -1.40
C GLY A 55 -1.96 -1.67 -1.32
N ASP A 56 -2.09 -2.46 -2.39
CA ASP A 56 -1.46 -3.78 -2.50
C ASP A 56 0.06 -3.73 -2.28
N SER A 57 0.72 -2.70 -2.80
CA SER A 57 2.15 -2.44 -2.60
C SER A 57 2.51 -2.30 -1.12
N GLY A 58 1.77 -1.51 -0.35
CA GLY A 58 2.00 -1.33 1.08
C GLY A 58 1.86 -2.64 1.87
N GLU A 59 0.79 -3.40 1.59
CA GLU A 59 0.54 -4.70 2.26
C GLU A 59 1.60 -5.76 1.88
N PHE A 60 2.09 -5.75 0.63
CA PHE A 60 3.18 -6.66 0.23
C PHE A 60 4.51 -6.29 0.88
N ILE A 61 4.85 -5.00 0.96
CA ILE A 61 6.05 -4.50 1.67
C ILE A 61 6.00 -4.89 3.15
N LEU A 62 4.84 -4.74 3.81
CA LEU A 62 4.61 -5.22 5.17
C LEU A 62 4.90 -6.72 5.31
N GLY A 63 4.41 -7.52 4.36
CA GLY A 63 4.69 -8.96 4.31
C GLY A 63 6.18 -9.27 4.14
N LEU A 64 6.88 -8.56 3.25
CA LEU A 64 8.32 -8.70 3.05
C LEU A 64 9.12 -8.43 4.33
N GLN A 65 8.78 -7.36 5.06
CA GLN A 65 9.47 -6.98 6.30
C GLN A 65 9.35 -8.10 7.34
N ILE A 66 8.13 -8.58 7.59
CA ILE A 66 7.88 -9.63 8.57
C ILE A 66 8.54 -10.94 8.13
N TYR A 67 8.48 -11.27 6.84
CA TYR A 67 9.13 -12.45 6.29
C TYR A 67 10.65 -12.43 6.52
N GLN A 68 11.31 -11.30 6.26
CA GLN A 68 12.74 -11.12 6.52
C GLN A 68 13.07 -11.29 8.02
N GLU A 69 12.27 -10.70 8.92
CA GLU A 69 12.47 -10.82 10.37
C GLU A 69 12.31 -12.27 10.86
N MET A 70 11.34 -13.00 10.30
CA MET A 70 11.16 -14.42 10.59
C MET A 70 12.34 -15.25 10.11
N LYS A 71 12.84 -15.01 8.89
CA LYS A 71 14.03 -15.71 8.37
C LYS A 71 15.26 -15.45 9.22
N LEU A 72 15.53 -14.19 9.57
CA LEU A 72 16.61 -13.83 10.48
C LEU A 72 16.54 -14.64 11.80
N THR A 73 15.33 -14.80 12.35
CA THR A 73 15.10 -15.56 13.60
C THR A 73 15.31 -17.07 13.42
N THR A 74 14.86 -17.64 12.30
CA THR A 74 14.84 -19.09 12.09
C THR A 74 16.17 -19.66 11.54
N ASN A 75 16.82 -18.97 10.61
CA ASN A 75 17.99 -19.50 9.89
C ASN A 75 19.17 -18.52 9.79
N GLY A 76 19.09 -17.34 10.43
CA GLY A 76 20.15 -16.34 10.43
C GLY A 76 20.34 -15.60 9.10
N GLU A 77 19.43 -15.77 8.12
CA GLU A 77 19.47 -15.00 6.87
C GLU A 77 19.11 -13.54 7.15
N VAL A 78 20.10 -12.65 7.03
CA VAL A 78 20.00 -11.31 7.59
C VAL A 78 19.22 -10.36 6.67
N HIS A 79 19.38 -10.48 5.34
CA HIS A 79 18.85 -9.49 4.41
C HIS A 79 18.41 -10.09 3.07
N LEU A 80 17.19 -9.76 2.65
CA LEU A 80 16.72 -10.04 1.30
C LEU A 80 17.47 -9.14 0.30
N THR A 81 17.92 -9.72 -0.81
CA THR A 81 18.55 -8.97 -1.91
C THR A 81 17.51 -8.42 -2.88
N GLN A 82 17.87 -7.41 -3.68
CA GLN A 82 17.05 -6.89 -4.79
C GLN A 82 16.49 -8.01 -5.68
N ALA A 83 17.34 -8.96 -6.07
CA ALA A 83 16.94 -10.07 -6.93
C ALA A 83 15.92 -11.00 -6.24
N LYS A 84 16.11 -11.25 -4.94
CA LYS A 84 15.16 -12.07 -4.16
C LYS A 84 13.83 -11.36 -3.98
N VAL A 85 13.81 -10.07 -3.70
CA VAL A 85 12.58 -9.26 -3.60
C VAL A 85 11.82 -9.25 -4.93
N LYS A 86 12.52 -9.08 -6.05
CA LYS A 86 11.91 -9.15 -7.39
C LYS A 86 11.27 -10.51 -7.65
N ASN A 87 11.99 -11.59 -7.34
CA ASN A 87 11.46 -12.95 -7.53
C ASN A 87 10.24 -13.21 -6.64
N LEU A 88 10.29 -12.78 -5.37
CA LEU A 88 9.14 -12.89 -4.45
C LEU A 88 7.92 -12.11 -4.97
N LEU A 89 8.11 -10.88 -5.46
CA LEU A 89 7.01 -10.12 -6.06
C LEU A 89 6.43 -10.85 -7.27
N ARG A 90 7.29 -11.30 -8.19
CA ARG A 90 6.87 -12.05 -9.39
C ARG A 90 6.09 -13.33 -9.04
N GLU A 91 6.56 -14.10 -8.08
CA GLU A 91 5.88 -15.30 -7.58
C GLU A 91 4.54 -14.94 -6.94
N TYR A 92 4.48 -13.87 -6.15
CA TYR A 92 3.23 -13.40 -5.55
C TYR A 92 2.20 -12.97 -6.59
N LEU A 93 2.61 -12.27 -7.65
CA LEU A 93 1.71 -11.89 -8.76
C LEU A 93 1.09 -13.11 -9.46
N SER A 94 1.79 -14.24 -9.45
CA SER A 94 1.29 -15.52 -9.98
C SER A 94 0.41 -16.28 -8.98
N TYR A 95 0.60 -16.03 -7.68
CA TYR A 95 -0.09 -16.68 -6.58
C TYR A 95 -1.39 -15.98 -6.17
N MET A 96 -1.41 -14.65 -6.21
CA MET A 96 -2.51 -13.83 -5.71
C MET A 96 -3.81 -14.13 -6.45
N LYS A 97 -4.93 -14.08 -5.73
CA LYS A 97 -6.26 -14.35 -6.30
C LYS A 97 -6.80 -13.17 -7.12
N GLN A 98 -6.31 -11.97 -6.87
CA GLN A 98 -6.72 -10.75 -7.55
C GLN A 98 -6.26 -10.76 -9.01
N ASP A 99 -7.05 -10.11 -9.87
CA ASP A 99 -6.70 -9.95 -11.28
C ASP A 99 -5.50 -9.01 -11.46
N ARG A 100 -5.38 -8.01 -10.59
CA ARG A 100 -4.40 -6.93 -10.70
C ARG A 100 -3.82 -6.57 -9.33
N PHE A 101 -2.56 -6.13 -9.33
CA PHE A 101 -1.79 -5.68 -8.19
C PHE A 101 -1.50 -4.18 -8.36
N TYR A 102 -1.97 -3.38 -7.41
CA TYR A 102 -2.00 -1.93 -7.51
C TYR A 102 -0.78 -1.24 -6.89
N MET A 103 -0.29 -0.20 -7.56
CA MET A 103 0.57 0.84 -6.99
C MET A 103 0.15 2.21 -7.53
N ALA A 104 0.31 3.26 -6.74
CA ALA A 104 0.08 4.63 -7.16
C ALA A 104 1.39 5.43 -7.23
N THR A 105 1.40 6.45 -8.09
CA THR A 105 2.30 7.59 -8.07
C THR A 105 1.53 8.83 -8.54
N ASP A 106 2.18 9.98 -8.68
CA ASP A 106 1.54 11.20 -9.17
C ASP A 106 2.40 12.02 -10.13
N ASP A 107 1.74 12.96 -10.80
CA ASP A 107 2.35 13.89 -11.74
C ASP A 107 3.46 14.75 -11.12
N GLN A 108 3.37 15.09 -9.82
CA GLN A 108 4.38 15.85 -9.09
C GLN A 108 5.67 15.04 -8.93
N ALA A 109 5.58 13.79 -8.50
CA ALA A 109 6.72 12.87 -8.41
C ALA A 109 7.35 12.64 -9.80
N LEU A 110 6.54 12.46 -10.85
CA LEU A 110 7.06 12.32 -12.21
C LEU A 110 7.72 13.60 -12.72
N SER A 111 7.19 14.78 -12.38
CA SER A 111 7.82 16.08 -12.66
C SER A 111 9.18 16.21 -11.97
N HIS A 112 9.30 15.73 -10.73
CA HIS A 112 10.56 15.72 -10.01
C HIS A 112 11.61 14.80 -10.68
N ILE A 113 11.23 13.57 -11.05
CA ILE A 113 12.12 12.64 -11.79
C ILE A 113 12.61 13.27 -13.10
N GLN A 114 11.69 13.88 -13.87
CA GLN A 114 12.01 14.53 -15.13
C GLN A 114 13.03 15.66 -14.97
N LYS A 115 12.85 16.51 -13.95
CA LYS A 115 13.81 17.57 -13.62
C LYS A 115 15.16 17.00 -13.20
N GLN A 116 15.16 15.98 -12.35
CA GLN A 116 16.37 15.34 -11.82
C GLN A 116 17.20 14.66 -12.92
N LEU A 117 16.53 14.05 -13.91
CA LEU A 117 17.18 13.37 -15.04
C LEU A 117 17.39 14.28 -16.26
N ALA A 118 17.03 15.57 -16.16
CA ALA A 118 17.06 16.53 -17.27
C ALA A 118 16.37 16.00 -18.55
N PHE A 119 15.21 15.36 -18.38
CA PHE A 119 14.43 14.73 -19.46
C PHE A 119 12.95 15.14 -19.37
N ILE A 120 12.32 15.42 -20.51
CA ILE A 120 10.91 15.82 -20.60
C ILE A 120 10.12 14.74 -21.35
N GLY A 121 8.86 14.51 -20.93
CA GLY A 121 7.96 13.56 -21.57
C GLY A 121 8.20 12.13 -21.11
N LEU A 122 8.41 11.93 -19.81
CA LEU A 122 8.55 10.62 -19.20
C LEU A 122 7.20 9.89 -19.19
N ASP A 123 7.08 8.87 -20.04
CA ASP A 123 6.11 7.80 -19.85
C ASP A 123 6.69 6.79 -18.85
N ILE A 124 6.27 6.89 -17.59
CA ILE A 124 6.77 6.01 -16.52
C ILE A 124 6.24 4.57 -16.64
N GLN A 125 5.13 4.35 -17.36
CA GLN A 125 4.56 3.00 -17.53
C GLN A 125 5.29 2.23 -18.64
N ASN A 126 5.86 2.95 -19.60
CA ASN A 126 6.60 2.38 -20.72
C ASN A 126 7.81 3.25 -21.15
N PRO A 127 8.80 3.46 -20.27
CA PRO A 127 9.95 4.29 -20.58
C PRO A 127 10.85 3.62 -21.62
N LYS A 128 11.54 4.44 -22.41
CA LYS A 128 12.56 3.97 -23.35
C LYS A 128 13.60 3.13 -22.62
N VAL A 129 13.97 1.97 -23.16
CA VAL A 129 14.94 1.02 -22.55
C VAL A 129 16.20 1.71 -22.03
N LYS A 130 16.77 2.64 -22.81
CA LYS A 130 17.98 3.39 -22.44
C LYS A 130 17.83 4.29 -21.21
N LEU A 131 16.61 4.65 -20.81
CA LEU A 131 16.32 5.49 -19.65
C LEU A 131 16.02 4.65 -18.40
N GLN A 132 15.65 3.38 -18.55
CA GLN A 132 15.21 2.54 -17.44
C GLN A 132 16.26 2.45 -16.32
N SER A 133 17.53 2.27 -16.66
CA SER A 133 18.61 2.20 -15.67
C SER A 133 18.79 3.50 -14.89
N ASP A 134 18.57 4.65 -15.52
CA ASP A 134 18.73 5.95 -14.87
C ASP A 134 17.51 6.28 -14.00
N ILE A 135 16.30 5.92 -14.46
CA ILE A 135 15.08 6.03 -13.66
C ILE A 135 15.19 5.15 -12.41
N LEU A 136 15.63 3.88 -12.54
CA LEU A 136 15.75 2.97 -11.39
C LEU A 136 16.69 3.47 -10.29
N LYS A 137 17.69 4.29 -10.63
CA LYS A 137 18.61 4.87 -9.64
C LYS A 137 17.95 5.93 -8.76
N VAL A 138 16.91 6.59 -9.27
CA VAL A 138 16.27 7.73 -8.59
C VAL A 138 14.85 7.41 -8.12
N ILE A 139 14.19 6.42 -8.72
CA ILE A 139 12.76 6.16 -8.51
C ILE A 139 12.42 5.94 -7.03
N SER A 140 13.26 5.22 -6.28
CA SER A 140 13.02 4.95 -4.85
C SER A 140 13.43 6.09 -3.91
N GLN A 141 13.80 7.27 -4.44
CA GLN A 141 13.99 8.45 -3.59
C GLN A 141 12.63 8.96 -3.11
N PRO A 142 12.51 9.41 -1.85
CA PRO A 142 11.25 9.90 -1.31
C PRO A 142 10.52 10.92 -2.17
N GLU A 143 11.26 11.87 -2.75
CA GLU A 143 10.74 12.97 -3.56
C GLU A 143 10.15 12.48 -4.89
N ASN A 144 10.55 11.28 -5.32
CA ASN A 144 10.09 10.60 -6.53
C ASN A 144 8.95 9.59 -6.25
N GLN A 145 8.35 9.62 -5.06
CA GLN A 145 7.16 8.84 -4.71
C GLN A 145 5.93 9.74 -4.56
N GLY A 146 4.91 9.47 -5.39
CA GLY A 146 3.62 10.16 -5.30
C GLY A 146 2.69 9.58 -4.25
N ASP A 147 2.82 8.29 -3.94
CA ASP A 147 2.07 7.68 -2.83
C ASP A 147 2.64 8.11 -1.47
N LEU A 148 1.79 8.72 -0.63
CA LEU A 148 2.21 9.21 0.68
C LEU A 148 2.74 8.11 1.59
N HIS A 149 2.12 6.93 1.59
CA HIS A 149 2.56 5.83 2.45
C HIS A 149 3.96 5.36 2.03
N LEU A 150 4.19 5.10 0.75
CA LEU A 150 5.52 4.72 0.24
C LEU A 150 6.58 5.80 0.52
N LYS A 151 6.23 7.09 0.35
CA LYS A 151 7.11 8.21 0.73
C LYS A 151 7.44 8.19 2.22
N LEU A 152 6.46 7.92 3.09
CA LEU A 152 6.67 7.83 4.54
C LEU A 152 7.54 6.64 4.94
N LEU A 153 7.37 5.47 4.30
CA LEU A 153 8.24 4.31 4.52
C LEU A 153 9.71 4.61 4.18
N LEU A 154 9.98 5.47 3.19
CA LEU A 154 11.33 5.87 2.79
C LEU A 154 11.93 7.01 3.62
N THR A 155 11.09 7.90 4.17
CA THR A 155 11.52 9.07 4.95
C THR A 155 11.57 8.81 6.44
N GLN A 156 10.71 7.93 6.96
CA GLN A 156 10.57 7.64 8.38
C GLN A 156 10.61 6.13 8.69
N PRO A 157 11.57 5.36 8.14
CA PRO A 157 11.57 3.91 8.25
C PRO A 157 11.58 3.42 9.71
N GLN A 158 12.21 4.16 10.63
CA GLN A 158 12.24 3.83 12.05
C GLN A 158 10.86 3.90 12.70
N SER A 159 10.04 4.90 12.35
CA SER A 159 8.67 5.05 12.86
C SER A 159 7.77 3.89 12.44
N TYR A 160 8.06 3.29 11.28
CA TYR A 160 7.36 2.11 10.76
C TYR A 160 8.04 0.79 11.13
N SER A 161 9.14 0.80 11.89
CA SER A 161 9.95 -0.40 12.16
C SER A 161 10.28 -1.20 10.89
N ILE A 162 10.55 -0.50 9.78
CA ILE A 162 10.80 -1.11 8.47
C ILE A 162 12.23 -0.87 8.01
N ASN A 163 12.80 -1.84 7.27
CA ASN A 163 14.05 -1.66 6.58
C ASN A 163 13.84 -0.85 5.28
N LYS A 164 14.35 0.39 5.25
CA LYS A 164 14.28 1.27 4.07
C LYS A 164 14.77 0.60 2.78
N THR A 165 15.87 -0.15 2.83
CA THR A 165 16.43 -0.83 1.65
C THR A 165 15.43 -1.82 1.06
N LEU A 166 14.60 -2.46 1.89
CA LEU A 166 13.57 -3.39 1.44
C LEU A 166 12.47 -2.68 0.65
N VAL A 167 12.09 -1.48 1.07
CA VAL A 167 11.13 -0.61 0.37
C VAL A 167 11.73 -0.18 -0.98
N GLU A 168 12.99 0.26 -0.99
CA GLU A 168 13.70 0.62 -2.22
C GLU A 168 13.76 -0.55 -3.22
N TYR A 169 14.06 -1.75 -2.71
CA TYR A 169 14.10 -2.97 -3.50
C TYR A 169 12.74 -3.35 -4.08
N PHE A 170 11.68 -3.22 -3.29
CA PHE A 170 10.32 -3.45 -3.77
C PHE A 170 9.96 -2.48 -4.91
N ILE A 171 10.18 -1.17 -4.71
CA ILE A 171 9.84 -0.15 -5.72
C ILE A 171 10.59 -0.43 -7.03
N GLN A 172 11.91 -0.68 -6.96
CA GLN A 172 12.69 -1.03 -8.15
C GLN A 172 12.19 -2.32 -8.80
N SER A 173 11.85 -3.34 -8.01
CA SER A 173 11.34 -4.62 -8.51
C SER A 173 10.01 -4.46 -9.24
N TYR A 174 9.10 -3.64 -8.69
CA TYR A 174 7.81 -3.33 -9.30
C TYR A 174 8.01 -2.75 -10.70
N TYR A 175 8.84 -1.72 -10.84
CA TYR A 175 9.10 -1.09 -12.14
C TYR A 175 9.85 -2.00 -13.10
N GLN A 176 10.81 -2.79 -12.62
CA GLN A 176 11.49 -3.80 -13.44
C GLN A 176 10.52 -4.81 -14.04
N ILE A 177 9.54 -5.30 -13.25
CA ILE A 177 8.50 -6.21 -13.75
C ILE A 177 7.52 -5.47 -14.67
N LEU A 178 7.11 -4.26 -14.32
CA LEU A 178 6.17 -3.46 -15.12
C LEU A 178 6.70 -3.21 -16.53
N TRP A 179 8.01 -2.95 -16.66
CA TRP A 179 8.63 -2.61 -17.95
C TRP A 179 9.08 -3.82 -18.75
N ASP A 180 9.22 -4.99 -18.13
CA ASP A 180 9.57 -6.22 -18.82
C ASP A 180 8.38 -6.81 -19.58
N LYS A 181 8.18 -6.35 -20.82
CA LYS A 181 7.11 -6.84 -21.69
C LYS A 181 7.35 -8.26 -22.22
N THR A 182 8.48 -8.88 -21.91
CA THR A 182 8.78 -10.26 -22.32
C THR A 182 8.18 -11.29 -21.35
N ASP A 183 7.91 -10.89 -20.10
CA ASP A 183 7.26 -11.73 -19.11
C ASP A 183 5.77 -11.35 -18.97
N PRO A 184 4.81 -12.21 -19.34
CA PRO A 184 3.38 -11.87 -19.30
C PRO A 184 2.86 -11.44 -17.92
N ILE A 185 3.61 -11.73 -16.85
CA ILE A 185 3.30 -11.30 -15.49
C ILE A 185 3.21 -9.77 -15.35
N TYR A 186 3.85 -8.99 -16.22
CA TYR A 186 3.74 -7.52 -16.18
C TYR A 186 2.28 -7.06 -16.26
N ASN A 187 1.43 -7.82 -16.96
CA ASN A 187 0.01 -7.50 -17.08
C ASN A 187 -0.70 -7.55 -15.72
N LYS A 188 -0.20 -8.29 -14.72
CA LYS A 188 -0.80 -8.27 -13.37
C LYS A 188 -0.62 -6.92 -12.67
N LEU A 189 0.30 -6.06 -13.10
CA LEU A 189 0.56 -4.78 -12.44
C LEU A 189 -0.35 -3.66 -12.99
N ILE A 190 -0.85 -2.83 -12.09
CA ILE A 190 -1.48 -1.54 -12.40
C ILE A 190 -0.72 -0.44 -11.68
N LEU A 191 -0.17 0.49 -12.45
CA LEU A 191 0.38 1.75 -11.96
C LEU A 191 -0.62 2.88 -12.24
N ASP A 192 -1.23 3.41 -11.19
CA ASP A 192 -2.11 4.57 -11.27
C ASP A 192 -1.27 5.84 -11.14
N VAL A 193 -1.35 6.74 -12.13
CA VAL A 193 -0.65 8.03 -12.11
C VAL A 193 -1.69 9.10 -11.83
N LEU A 194 -1.76 9.51 -10.57
CA LEU A 194 -2.72 10.48 -10.10
C LEU A 194 -2.33 11.89 -10.56
N ALA A 195 -3.33 12.69 -10.90
CA ALA A 195 -3.12 14.06 -11.37
C ALA A 195 -3.79 15.05 -10.42
N GLY A 196 -3.19 16.24 -10.35
CA GLY A 196 -3.73 17.35 -9.56
C GLY A 196 -3.41 17.27 -8.06
N ASP A 197 -3.96 18.23 -7.34
CA ASP A 197 -3.66 18.48 -5.94
C ASP A 197 -4.62 17.74 -4.99
N HIS A 198 -4.12 17.46 -3.79
CA HIS A 198 -4.91 16.98 -2.66
C HIS A 198 -5.92 18.06 -2.22
N ASN A 199 -7.17 17.66 -2.03
CA ASN A 199 -8.25 18.53 -1.56
C ASN A 199 -9.26 17.76 -0.68
N GLU A 200 -8.78 16.72 0.00
CA GLU A 200 -9.53 15.95 0.97
C GLU A 200 -10.08 16.86 2.07
N GLN A 201 -11.30 16.60 2.53
CA GLN A 201 -12.00 17.46 3.51
C GLN A 201 -12.23 16.77 4.86
N ALA A 202 -12.06 15.45 4.92
CA ALA A 202 -12.19 14.65 6.12
C ALA A 202 -11.49 13.30 5.95
N PHE A 203 -11.08 12.71 7.07
CA PHE A 203 -10.72 11.31 7.14
C PHE A 203 -11.84 10.56 7.87
N VAL A 204 -12.41 9.54 7.24
CA VAL A 204 -13.59 8.85 7.77
C VAL A 204 -13.29 7.37 7.95
N GLU A 205 -13.48 6.89 9.18
CA GLU A 205 -13.56 5.46 9.51
C GLU A 205 -15.04 5.07 9.61
N ILE A 206 -15.48 4.08 8.83
CA ILE A 206 -16.86 3.58 8.87
C ILE A 206 -16.86 2.21 9.54
N LYS A 207 -17.64 2.08 10.62
CA LYS A 207 -17.89 0.82 11.32
C LYS A 207 -19.33 0.39 11.10
N THR A 208 -19.55 -0.85 10.70
CA THR A 208 -20.90 -1.39 10.53
C THR A 208 -20.89 -2.91 10.62
N ASP A 209 -22.01 -3.48 11.05
CA ASP A 209 -22.19 -4.92 11.19
C ASP A 209 -22.40 -5.63 9.83
N LEU A 210 -22.59 -4.88 8.72
CA LEU A 210 -23.10 -5.44 7.44
C LEU A 210 -22.37 -4.99 6.14
N VAL A 211 -21.49 -3.97 6.14
CA VAL A 211 -20.86 -3.39 4.91
C VAL A 211 -19.39 -2.94 5.13
N PHE A 212 -18.51 -2.99 4.12
CA PHE A 212 -17.07 -2.74 4.31
C PHE A 212 -16.56 -1.46 3.60
N LEU A 213 -16.06 -0.48 4.36
CA LEU A 213 -15.24 0.64 3.87
C LEU A 213 -14.07 0.85 4.86
N ASN A 214 -12.83 0.59 4.41
CA ASN A 214 -11.62 0.50 5.24
C ASN A 214 -11.75 -0.44 6.46
N HIS A 215 -12.29 -1.64 6.24
CA HIS A 215 -12.50 -2.58 7.33
C HIS A 215 -11.25 -3.44 7.56
N MET A 216 -10.76 -3.48 8.81
CA MET A 216 -9.63 -4.33 9.19
C MET A 216 -9.83 -5.79 8.80
N ASP A 217 -11.06 -6.31 8.88
CA ASP A 217 -11.33 -7.69 8.45
C ASP A 217 -11.12 -7.93 6.94
N ALA A 218 -11.46 -6.95 6.09
CA ALA A 218 -11.21 -7.07 4.65
C ALA A 218 -9.71 -7.11 4.36
N VAL A 219 -8.95 -6.24 5.03
CA VAL A 219 -7.48 -6.24 4.95
C VAL A 219 -6.90 -7.54 5.53
N SER A 220 -7.48 -8.09 6.60
CA SER A 220 -7.06 -9.38 7.17
C SER A 220 -7.19 -10.54 6.19
N LEU A 221 -8.17 -10.53 5.27
CA LEU A 221 -8.24 -11.56 4.22
C LEU A 221 -7.02 -11.53 3.28
N ILE A 222 -6.55 -10.34 2.92
CA ILE A 222 -5.33 -10.17 2.11
C ILE A 222 -4.08 -10.52 2.90
N ARG A 223 -3.98 -10.06 4.15
CA ARG A 223 -2.85 -10.41 5.03
C ARG A 223 -2.75 -11.91 5.24
N ALA A 224 -3.88 -12.62 5.34
CA ALA A 224 -3.89 -14.08 5.38
C ALA A 224 -3.38 -14.72 4.08
N GLN A 225 -3.71 -14.15 2.91
CA GLN A 225 -3.15 -14.60 1.62
C GLN A 225 -1.64 -14.36 1.54
N ILE A 226 -1.17 -13.16 1.91
CA ILE A 226 0.26 -12.80 1.90
C ILE A 226 1.05 -13.67 2.89
N ALA A 227 0.54 -13.88 4.10
CA ALA A 227 1.15 -14.76 5.09
C ALA A 227 1.28 -16.20 4.56
N LYS A 228 0.23 -16.72 3.92
CA LYS A 228 0.27 -18.04 3.26
C LYS A 228 1.29 -18.08 2.12
N PHE A 229 1.37 -17.04 1.30
CA PHE A 229 2.38 -16.94 0.25
C PHE A 229 3.80 -17.07 0.84
N PHE A 230 4.15 -16.20 1.78
CA PHE A 230 5.52 -16.14 2.29
C PHE A 230 5.91 -17.40 3.09
N THR A 231 4.98 -17.95 3.86
CA THR A 231 5.26 -19.15 4.63
C THR A 231 5.20 -20.39 3.74
N GLN A 232 4.12 -20.65 3.02
CA GLN A 232 3.90 -21.94 2.37
C GLN A 232 4.46 -22.04 0.95
N HIS A 233 4.57 -20.91 0.24
CA HIS A 233 5.05 -20.89 -1.14
C HIS A 233 6.51 -20.46 -1.23
N ALA A 234 6.86 -19.34 -0.60
CA ALA A 234 8.23 -18.81 -0.66
C ALA A 234 9.21 -19.53 0.27
N SER A 235 8.71 -20.18 1.33
CA SER A 235 9.52 -20.96 2.27
C SER A 235 9.14 -22.45 2.19
N HIS A 236 9.99 -23.25 1.56
CA HIS A 236 9.78 -24.69 1.37
C HIS A 236 9.74 -25.53 2.67
N GLU A 237 9.98 -24.92 3.83
CA GLU A 237 10.11 -25.59 5.14
C GLU A 237 9.24 -24.94 6.24
N SER A 238 8.17 -24.21 5.90
CA SER A 238 7.32 -23.60 6.92
C SER A 238 6.27 -24.55 7.51
N THR A 239 5.88 -24.27 8.75
CA THR A 239 4.78 -24.91 9.46
C THR A 239 3.50 -24.06 9.38
N LYS A 240 2.35 -24.68 9.70
CA LYS A 240 1.09 -23.93 9.89
C LYS A 240 1.19 -22.86 10.97
N ALA A 241 1.97 -23.11 12.02
CA ALA A 241 2.21 -22.14 13.10
C ALA A 241 2.97 -20.90 12.62
N ASP A 242 3.85 -21.05 11.62
CA ASP A 242 4.54 -19.92 11.00
C ASP A 242 3.55 -19.04 10.23
N THR A 243 2.60 -19.63 9.50
CA THR A 243 1.56 -18.87 8.78
C THR A 243 0.71 -18.02 9.73
N GLU A 244 0.28 -18.61 10.85
CA GLU A 244 -0.51 -17.90 11.86
C GLU A 244 0.30 -16.80 12.55
N THR A 245 1.56 -17.09 12.90
CA THR A 245 2.48 -16.10 13.47
C THR A 245 2.68 -14.91 12.55
N MET A 246 2.96 -15.18 11.27
CA MET A 246 3.12 -14.13 10.26
C MET A 246 1.85 -13.30 10.09
N PHE A 247 0.69 -13.96 9.99
CA PHE A 247 -0.61 -13.29 9.88
C PHE A 247 -0.88 -12.36 11.07
N ASN A 248 -0.64 -12.82 12.29
CA ASN A 248 -0.86 -12.01 13.50
C ASN A 248 0.10 -10.80 13.54
N ARG A 249 1.37 -10.98 13.15
CA ARG A 249 2.34 -9.87 13.03
C ARG A 249 1.91 -8.87 11.96
N MET A 250 1.42 -9.33 10.82
CA MET A 250 0.91 -8.47 9.75
C MET A 250 -0.29 -7.64 10.24
N ASN A 251 -1.23 -8.24 10.98
CA ASN A 251 -2.35 -7.48 11.52
C ASN A 251 -1.90 -6.41 12.53
N HIS A 252 -1.00 -6.76 13.45
CA HIS A 252 -0.50 -5.84 14.47
C HIS A 252 0.28 -4.67 13.84
N MET A 253 1.28 -4.97 13.02
CA MET A 253 2.14 -3.96 12.41
C MET A 253 1.40 -3.16 11.33
N GLY A 254 0.49 -3.80 10.59
CA GLY A 254 -0.35 -3.13 9.61
C GLY A 254 -1.36 -2.15 10.23
N LEU A 255 -1.82 -2.39 11.47
CA LEU A 255 -2.60 -1.39 12.21
C LEU A 255 -1.73 -0.17 12.56
N ALA A 256 -0.50 -0.39 13.04
CA ALA A 256 0.43 0.71 13.30
C ALA A 256 0.76 1.53 12.03
N PHE A 257 0.86 0.87 10.87
CA PHE A 257 1.03 1.54 9.58
C PHE A 257 -0.16 2.46 9.27
N LEU A 258 -1.38 1.96 9.48
CA LEU A 258 -2.60 2.72 9.29
C LEU A 258 -2.68 3.91 10.24
N GLU A 259 -2.41 3.71 11.54
CA GLU A 259 -2.42 4.80 12.52
C GLU A 259 -1.41 5.90 12.17
N LEU A 260 -0.18 5.50 11.83
CA LEU A 260 0.87 6.46 11.53
C LEU A 260 0.59 7.19 10.21
N THR A 261 0.31 6.48 9.13
CA THR A 261 -0.02 7.13 7.83
C THR A 261 -1.30 7.94 7.92
N GLY A 262 -2.33 7.40 8.59
CA GLY A 262 -3.58 8.10 8.86
C GLY A 262 -3.35 9.41 9.61
N SER A 263 -2.43 9.45 10.59
CA SER A 263 -2.09 10.70 11.29
C SER A 263 -1.45 11.76 10.38
N TYR A 264 -0.71 11.35 9.35
CA TYR A 264 -0.15 12.29 8.35
C TYR A 264 -1.22 12.80 7.40
N ILE A 265 -2.12 11.92 6.94
CA ILE A 265 -3.26 12.30 6.09
C ILE A 265 -4.20 13.24 6.87
N ALA A 266 -4.52 12.87 8.11
CA ALA A 266 -5.46 13.59 8.96
C ALA A 266 -4.88 14.84 9.63
N LYS A 267 -3.57 15.10 9.52
CA LYS A 267 -2.90 16.23 10.22
C LYS A 267 -3.56 17.59 9.98
N TYR A 268 -4.33 17.73 8.90
CA TYR A 268 -5.08 18.94 8.55
C TYR A 268 -6.58 18.71 8.38
N LEU A 269 -7.08 17.49 8.64
CA LEU A 269 -8.47 17.10 8.39
C LEU A 269 -9.19 16.74 9.68
N ASN A 270 -10.50 16.96 9.70
CA ASN A 270 -11.35 16.37 10.73
C ASN A 270 -11.35 14.84 10.60
N PHE A 271 -11.19 14.15 11.74
CA PHE A 271 -11.28 12.70 11.83
C PHE A 271 -12.64 12.31 12.39
N TYR A 272 -13.39 11.48 11.67
CA TYR A 272 -14.69 10.99 12.09
C TYR A 272 -14.74 9.47 12.12
N THR A 273 -15.29 8.91 13.21
CA THR A 273 -15.75 7.51 13.23
C THR A 273 -17.27 7.49 13.09
N VAL A 274 -17.78 6.91 12.01
CA VAL A 274 -19.21 6.78 11.77
C VAL A 274 -19.63 5.33 12.00
N ASN A 275 -20.48 5.12 13.00
CA ASN A 275 -21.15 3.83 13.21
C ASN A 275 -22.44 3.80 12.37
N LEU A 276 -22.50 2.92 11.38
CA LEU A 276 -23.73 2.65 10.64
C LEU A 276 -24.44 1.46 11.28
N VAL A 277 -25.49 1.78 12.04
CA VAL A 277 -26.44 0.84 12.66
C VAL A 277 -27.54 0.52 11.66
#